data_AF-A0A2V8GDM4-F1
#
_entry.id   AF-A0A2V8GDM4-F1
#
_cell.length_a   1.000
_cell.length_b   1.000
_cell.length_c   1.000
_cell.angle_alpha   90.00
_cell.angle_beta   90.00
_cell.angle_gamma   90.00
#
_symmetry.space_group_name_H-M   'P 1'
#
loop_
_entity.id
_entity.type
_entity.pdbx_description
1 polymer ?
#
loop_
_entity_poly.entity_id
_entity_poly.type
_entity_poly.pdbx_seq_one_letter_code
_entity_poly.pdbx_strand_id
1 'polypeptide(L)' 'MTAREIQAVVFFKLGADGDIRVSMRSKYDVDVRSVASAYGGGGHKNAAGFTAKGPLDKVKPEILARVKDAIEAGIQTRPG' A
#
# COMPACT_ATOMS: atom_id res chain seq x y z
N MET A 1 14.88 19.18 3.25
CA MET A 1 14.61 17.86 2.65
C MET A 1 13.31 17.98 1.85
N THR A 2 13.39 18.21 0.54
CA THR A 2 12.23 18.36 -0.35
C THR A 2 11.64 16.98 -0.63
N ALA A 3 10.33 16.79 -0.41
CA ALA A 3 9.59 15.52 -0.55
C ALA A 3 9.44 15.03 -2.01
N ARG A 4 10.52 15.05 -2.79
CA ARG A 4 10.55 14.71 -4.22
C ARG A 4 10.72 13.22 -4.52
N GLU A 5 11.05 12.38 -3.54
CA GLU A 5 11.40 10.97 -3.82
C GLU A 5 10.40 9.91 -3.31
N ILE A 6 9.31 10.29 -2.64
CA ILE A 6 8.33 9.31 -2.13
C ILE A 6 7.48 8.76 -3.28
N GLN A 7 7.66 7.47 -3.62
CA GLN A 7 6.88 6.76 -4.65
C GLN A 7 5.52 6.27 -4.11
N ALA A 8 5.47 5.81 -2.86
CA ALA A 8 4.23 5.40 -2.21
C ALA A 8 4.27 5.63 -0.69
N VAL A 9 3.09 5.82 -0.12
CA VAL A 9 2.84 6.01 1.31
C VAL A 9 1.79 5.00 1.75
N VAL A 10 2.04 4.35 2.88
CA VAL A 10 1.12 3.40 3.51
C VAL A 10 0.79 3.92 4.90
N PHE A 11 -0.49 4.06 5.19
CA PHE A 11 -0.99 4.52 6.48
C PHE A 11 -1.75 3.39 7.18
N PHE A 12 -1.32 3.04 8.39
CA PHE A 12 -1.94 2.01 9.22
C PHE A 12 -2.72 2.68 10.35
N LYS A 13 -4.01 2.37 10.47
CA LYS A 13 -4.88 2.86 11.54
C LYS A 13 -5.46 1.66 12.30
N LEU A 14 -5.05 1.49 13.55
CA LEU A 14 -5.66 0.49 14.44
C LEU A 14 -7.01 0.99 14.94
N GLY A 15 -8.02 0.13 14.82
CA GLY A 15 -9.35 0.28 15.40
C GLY A 15 -9.45 -0.38 16.77
N ALA A 16 -10.53 -0.10 17.48
CA ALA A 16 -10.78 -0.62 18.82
C ALA A 16 -10.96 -2.16 18.86
N ASP A 17 -11.49 -2.75 17.79
CA ASP A 17 -11.78 -4.18 17.68
C ASP A 17 -10.60 -5.03 17.16
N GLY A 18 -9.40 -4.44 17.06
CA GLY A 18 -8.23 -5.11 16.47
C GLY A 18 -8.22 -5.12 14.94
N ASP A 19 -9.14 -4.39 14.31
CA ASP A 19 -9.11 -4.11 12.87
C ASP A 19 -8.01 -3.10 12.54
N ILE A 20 -7.29 -3.33 11.45
CA ILE A 20 -6.25 -2.44 10.94
C ILE A 20 -6.70 -1.91 9.59
N ARG A 21 -7.04 -0.63 9.54
CA ARG A 21 -7.32 0.07 8.29
C ARG A 21 -6.01 0.50 7.65
N VAL A 22 -5.80 0.05 6.43
CA VAL A 22 -4.61 0.33 5.64
C VAL A 22 -5.01 1.19 4.45
N SER A 23 -4.47 2.40 4.41
CA SER A 23 -4.69 3.35 3.31
C SER A 23 -3.39 3.57 2.57
N MET A 24 -3.39 3.32 1.27
CA MET A 24 -2.23 3.44 0.42
C MET A 24 -2.44 4.54 -0.61
N ARG A 25 -1.39 5.31 -0.83
CA ARG A 25 -1.31 6.35 -1.85
C ARG A 25 0.01 6.20 -2.57
N SER A 26 -0.01 6.10 -3.88
CA SER A 26 1.20 6.10 -4.70
C SER A 26 1.19 7.26 -5.68
N LYS A 27 2.38 7.60 -6.17
CA LYS A 27 2.55 8.55 -7.26
C LYS A 27 2.77 7.78 -8.57
N TYR A 28 2.34 8.40 -9.67
CA TYR A 28 2.59 7.93 -11.03
C TYR A 28 1.96 6.57 -11.35
N ASP A 29 2.78 5.57 -11.68
CA ASP A 29 2.36 4.30 -12.29
C ASP A 29 2.34 3.11 -11.33
N VAL A 30 2.67 3.33 -10.05
CA VAL A 30 2.64 2.28 -9.02
C VAL A 30 1.20 1.88 -8.72
N ASP A 31 0.82 0.65 -9.04
CA ASP A 31 -0.53 0.13 -8.83
C ASP A 31 -0.74 -0.42 -7.41
N VAL A 32 -1.20 0.43 -6.50
CA VAL A 32 -1.56 0.03 -5.13
C VAL A 32 -2.94 -0.63 -5.04
N ARG A 33 -3.76 -0.60 -6.11
CA ARG A 33 -5.06 -1.29 -6.15
C ARG A 33 -4.86 -2.80 -6.13
N SER A 34 -3.90 -3.31 -6.90
CA SER A 34 -3.59 -4.74 -6.95
C SER A 34 -3.24 -5.30 -5.57
N VAL A 35 -2.47 -4.54 -4.78
CA VAL A 35 -2.19 -4.86 -3.37
C VAL A 35 -3.47 -4.87 -2.54
N ALA A 36 -4.26 -3.79 -2.58
CA ALA A 36 -5.49 -3.71 -1.78
C ALA A 36 -6.51 -4.80 -2.13
N SER A 37 -6.63 -5.14 -3.42
CA SER A 37 -7.55 -6.16 -3.92
C SER A 37 -7.17 -7.57 -3.44
N ALA A 38 -5.87 -7.86 -3.27
CA ALA A 38 -5.41 -9.13 -2.71
C ALA A 38 -5.84 -9.33 -1.25
N TYR A 39 -6.09 -8.24 -0.53
CA TYR A 39 -6.60 -8.24 0.84
C TYR A 39 -8.13 -8.05 0.94
N GLY A 40 -8.84 -8.17 -0.18
CA GLY A 40 -10.30 -7.97 -0.21
C GLY A 40 -10.73 -6.50 -0.06
N GLY A 41 -9.79 -5.55 -0.23
CA GLY A 41 -10.09 -4.14 -0.35
C GLY A 41 -10.24 -3.68 -1.80
N GLY A 42 -10.07 -2.38 -2.03
CA GLY A 42 -10.23 -1.80 -3.36
C GLY A 42 -9.89 -0.32 -3.43
N GLY A 43 -10.07 0.26 -4.62
CA GLY A 43 -9.80 1.67 -4.90
C GLY A 43 -9.26 1.89 -6.30
N HIS A 44 -8.48 2.95 -6.46
CA HIS A 44 -7.84 3.35 -7.71
C HIS A 44 -6.38 2.89 -7.77
N LYS A 45 -5.82 2.84 -8.99
CA LYS A 45 -4.40 2.50 -9.25
C LYS A 45 -3.46 3.22 -8.28
N ASN A 46 -3.71 4.51 -8.02
CA ASN A 46 -2.81 5.35 -7.22
C ASN A 46 -3.28 5.53 -5.76
N ALA A 47 -4.43 4.97 -5.42
CA ALA A 47 -5.16 5.31 -4.21
C ALA A 47 -6.10 4.17 -3.83
N ALA A 48 -5.64 3.27 -2.96
CA ALA A 48 -6.41 2.10 -2.57
C ALA A 48 -6.31 1.86 -1.06
N GLY A 49 -7.25 1.11 -0.52
CA GLY A 49 -7.26 0.76 0.89
C GLY A 49 -7.98 -0.54 1.16
N PHE A 50 -7.63 -1.14 2.29
CA PHE A 50 -8.24 -2.38 2.76
C PHE A 50 -8.25 -2.41 4.30
N THR A 51 -9.01 -3.33 4.86
CA THR A 51 -9.04 -3.57 6.31
C THR A 51 -8.50 -4.97 6.55
N ALA A 52 -7.41 -5.07 7.31
CA ALA A 52 -6.85 -6.33 7.75
C ALA A 52 -7.27 -6.62 9.19
N LYS A 53 -7.44 -7.90 9.52
CA LYS A 53 -7.67 -8.36 10.89
C LYS A 53 -6.43 -9.03 11.44
N GLY A 54 -6.06 -8.71 12.67
CA GLY A 54 -4.95 -9.35 13.37
C GLY A 54 -3.89 -8.36 13.88
N PRO A 55 -2.81 -8.86 14.51
CA PRO A 55 -1.82 -8.02 15.15
C PRO A 55 -0.94 -7.29 14.12
N LEU A 56 -0.76 -5.98 14.31
CA LEU A 56 0.02 -5.12 13.41
C LEU A 56 1.40 -5.69 13.08
N ASP A 57 2.11 -6.27 14.06
CA ASP A 57 3.43 -6.86 13.88
C ASP A 57 3.48 -7.98 12.85
N LYS A 58 2.39 -8.72 12.65
CA LYS A 58 2.32 -9.77 11.61
C LYS A 58 1.89 -9.20 10.27
N VAL A 59 0.92 -8.30 10.27
CA VAL A 59 0.33 -7.76 9.04
C VAL A 59 1.28 -6.75 8.37
N LYS A 60 1.97 -5.93 9.16
CA LYS A 60 2.90 -4.89 8.68
C LYS A 60 4.00 -5.42 7.74
N PRO A 61 4.80 -6.45 8.08
CA PRO A 61 5.85 -6.95 7.19
C PRO A 61 5.28 -7.55 5.90
N GLU A 62 4.13 -8.22 5.98
CA GLU A 62 3.47 -8.80 4.80
C GLU A 62 3.02 -7.71 3.82
N ILE A 63 2.37 -6.67 4.34
CA ILE A 63 1.93 -5.52 3.54
C ILE A 63 3.13 -4.77 2.96
N LEU A 64 4.19 -4.55 3.75
CA LEU A 64 5.41 -3.89 3.28
C LEU A 64 6.05 -4.65 2.12
N ALA A 65 6.11 -5.99 2.19
CA ALA A 65 6.62 -6.81 1.10
C ALA A 65 5.78 -6.67 -0.18
N ARG A 66 4.44 -6.69 -0.07
CA ARG A 66 3.53 -6.51 -1.21
C ARG A 66 3.61 -5.11 -1.81
N VAL A 67 3.72 -4.09 -0.98
CA VAL A 67 3.87 -2.70 -1.44
C VAL A 67 5.23 -2.49 -2.11
N LYS A 68 6.30 -3.12 -1.59
CA LYS A 68 7.62 -3.10 -2.23
C LYS A 68 7.56 -3.69 -3.64
N ASP A 69 6.95 -4.86 -3.79
CA ASP A 69 6.76 -5.53 -5.09
C ASP A 69 5.96 -4.65 -6.08
N ALA A 70 4.87 -4.03 -5.63
CA ALA A 70 4.09 -3.09 -6.44
C ALA A 70 4.89 -1.84 -6.86
N ILE A 71 5.77 -1.33 -6.00
CA ILE A 71 6.67 -0.22 -6.32
C ILE A 71 7.70 -0.68 -7.35
N GLU A 72 8.34 -1.84 -7.17
CA GLU A 72 9.34 -2.37 -8.11
C GLU A 72 8.72 -2.58 -9.50
N ALA A 73 7.52 -3.16 -9.57
CA ALA A 73 6.77 -3.31 -10.81
C ALA A 73 6.42 -1.96 -11.47
N GLY A 74 5.99 -0.96 -10.69
CA GLY A 74 5.64 0.37 -11.19
C GLY A 74 6.82 1.29 -11.51
N ILE A 75 8.02 1.02 -10.99
CA ILE A 75 9.26 1.72 -11.39
C ILE A 75 9.76 1.16 -12.72
N GLN A 76 9.64 -0.15 -12.92
CA GLN A 76 10.13 -0.83 -14.12
C GLN A 76 9.36 -0.43 -15.39
N THR A 77 8.14 0.11 -15.26
CA THR A 77 7.32 0.62 -16.37
C THR A 77 7.64 2.05 -16.79
N ARG A 78 8.64 2.72 -16.19
CA ARG A 78 9.15 4.02 -16.69
C ARG A 78 10.18 3.79 -17.81
N PRO A 79 9.87 4.01 -19.09
CA PRO A 79 10.90 4.36 -20.05
C PRO A 79 11.46 5.73 -19.64
N GLY A 80 12.79 5.83 -19.56
CA GLY A 80 13.50 7.10 -19.34
C GLY A 80 13.27 8.10 -20.46
#